data_AF-A0A4R8PQV7-F1
#
_entry.id   AF-A0A4R8PQV7-F1
#
_cell.length_a   1.000
_cell.length_b   1.000
_cell.length_c   1.000
_cell.angle_alpha   90.00
_cell.angle_beta   90.00
_cell.angle_gamma   90.00
#
_symmetry.space_group_name_H-M   'P 1'
#
loop_
_entity.id
_entity.type
_entity.pdbx_description
1 polymer ?
#
loop_
_entity_poly.entity_id
_entity_poly.type
_entity_poly.pdbx_seq_one_letter_code
_entity_poly.pdbx_strand_id
1 'polypeptide(L)'
;MGALYYVLHPNQLRSIIQWNVWHEPVHRRDSSKEDPTLQSCFDFLNKTSRSFSAVIQELNPELLVPVALFYLVLRGLDTIEDDMTIDIKEKEPLLRHFDTYMEKDGWTFTKNGPNEKDRELLVHFDDVIVELKKIKKPYYEIIKDITIKMGNGMADYALNAEHNANGVDTIKDYELYCHYVAGLVGDGLTRLFVEGEMANPKLLERPDLTESMGQFLQKTNIIRDVHEDQLDKRRFWPKEIWSKHVDNWDDLFKPEYQRQALECSSEMVLNAMKHAEECLFYMAGIRDQSVFNFVAIPQSMAIATLELVFRNPAIFSSHIKITKGDACQLMTESTQNLMVVCDVFRRYVRRIHKKNDPRDPNYVQISVQCAKIEQFIDSLFPRQDPKKLGESAKQKERGEPGMDPGEAFILGGMVLLTLFFVSALMIGTAWFFGARFDTLWKSDSVYWPGMEPNAAAPLEHKEL
;
A
#
# COMPACT_ATOMS: atom_id res chain seq x y z
N MET A 1 -17.88 14.33 -2.97
CA MET A 1 -17.20 15.60 -3.31
C MET A 1 -17.57 15.99 -4.74
N GLY A 2 -18.03 17.21 -4.98
CA GLY A 2 -18.44 17.68 -6.32
C GLY A 2 -17.29 18.28 -7.14
N ALA A 3 -17.55 18.59 -8.42
CA ALA A 3 -16.56 19.14 -9.35
C ALA A 3 -15.86 20.43 -8.85
N LEU A 4 -16.58 21.28 -8.11
CA LEU A 4 -16.06 22.52 -7.53
C LEU A 4 -14.91 22.29 -6.54
N TYR A 5 -14.92 21.18 -5.80
CA TYR A 5 -13.85 20.85 -4.85
C TYR A 5 -12.51 20.70 -5.56
N TYR A 6 -12.50 20.02 -6.72
CA TYR A 6 -11.29 19.73 -7.48
C TYR A 6 -10.72 20.93 -8.24
N VAL A 7 -11.54 21.97 -8.50
CA VAL A 7 -11.05 23.26 -9.00
C VAL A 7 -10.12 23.93 -7.98
N LEU A 8 -10.44 23.81 -6.69
CA LEU A 8 -9.63 24.36 -5.60
C LEU A 8 -8.48 23.42 -5.17
N HIS A 9 -8.49 22.16 -5.63
CA HIS A 9 -7.49 21.14 -5.29
C HIS A 9 -6.88 20.51 -6.56
N PRO A 10 -6.19 21.30 -7.40
CA PRO A 10 -5.72 20.83 -8.72
C PRO A 10 -4.73 19.66 -8.64
N ASN A 11 -3.94 19.55 -7.57
CA ASN A 11 -3.03 18.42 -7.36
C ASN A 11 -3.77 17.10 -7.12
N GLN A 12 -4.90 17.14 -6.41
CA GLN A 12 -5.73 15.96 -6.20
C GLN A 12 -6.43 15.54 -7.50
N LEU A 13 -6.93 16.52 -8.27
CA LEU A 13 -7.51 16.25 -9.59
C LEU A 13 -6.47 15.64 -10.54
N ARG A 14 -5.27 16.22 -10.58
CA ARG A 14 -4.15 15.69 -11.36
C ARG A 14 -3.85 14.24 -11.02
N SER A 15 -3.81 13.89 -9.73
CA SER A 15 -3.53 12.52 -9.29
C SER A 15 -4.63 11.54 -9.73
N ILE A 16 -5.90 11.96 -9.67
CA ILE A 16 -7.03 11.16 -10.18
C ILE A 16 -6.92 10.96 -11.69
N ILE A 17 -6.62 12.01 -12.45
CA ILE A 17 -6.46 11.93 -13.91
C ILE A 17 -5.27 11.03 -14.27
N GLN A 18 -4.13 11.22 -13.61
CA GLN A 18 -2.92 10.43 -13.82
C GLN A 18 -3.18 8.95 -13.59
N TRP A 19 -3.85 8.59 -12.49
CA TRP A 19 -4.23 7.21 -12.23
C TRP A 19 -5.22 6.69 -13.28
N ASN A 20 -6.27 7.42 -13.62
CA ASN A 20 -7.29 6.91 -14.54
C ASN A 20 -6.85 6.84 -16.01
N VAL A 21 -5.88 7.66 -16.42
CA VAL A 21 -5.48 7.81 -17.84
C VAL A 21 -4.14 7.14 -18.14
N TRP A 22 -3.18 7.20 -17.21
CA TRP A 22 -1.81 6.74 -17.44
C TRP A 22 -1.42 5.51 -16.63
N HIS A 23 -2.29 5.00 -15.74
CA HIS A 23 -2.02 3.73 -15.08
C HIS A 23 -2.18 2.59 -16.09
N GLU A 24 -1.09 1.86 -16.30
CA GLU A 24 -1.12 0.59 -17.01
C GLU A 24 -1.00 -0.54 -15.97
N PRO A 25 -2.04 -1.38 -15.81
CA PRO A 25 -1.98 -2.49 -14.87
C PRO A 25 -0.92 -3.49 -15.33
N VAL A 26 -0.20 -4.07 -14.36
CA VAL A 26 0.89 -5.05 -14.62
C VAL A 26 0.34 -6.25 -15.39
N HIS A 27 -0.83 -6.72 -14.99
CA HIS A 27 -1.58 -7.77 -15.69
C HIS A 27 -3.01 -7.32 -15.95
N ARG A 28 -3.57 -7.78 -17.07
CA ARG A 28 -4.96 -7.50 -17.45
C ARG A 28 -5.76 -8.79 -17.44
N ARG A 29 -6.83 -8.80 -16.66
CA ARG A 29 -7.87 -9.84 -16.72
C ARG A 29 -8.67 -9.72 -18.03
N ASP A 30 -9.02 -10.86 -18.61
CA ASP A 30 -9.86 -10.96 -19.81
C ASP A 30 -11.11 -11.76 -19.48
N SER A 31 -12.18 -11.06 -19.08
CA SER A 31 -13.44 -11.70 -18.66
C SER A 31 -14.14 -12.47 -19.76
N SER A 32 -13.81 -12.23 -21.04
CA SER A 32 -14.46 -12.89 -22.17
C SER A 32 -14.14 -14.38 -22.29
N LYS A 33 -13.06 -14.83 -21.64
CA LYS A 33 -12.59 -16.22 -21.65
C LYS A 33 -12.97 -17.01 -20.41
N GLU A 34 -13.67 -16.38 -19.47
CA GLU A 34 -13.97 -16.95 -18.17
C GLU A 34 -15.33 -17.66 -18.15
N ASP A 35 -15.41 -18.74 -17.40
CA ASP A 35 -16.68 -19.41 -17.13
C ASP A 35 -17.64 -18.48 -16.36
N PRO A 36 -18.97 -18.65 -16.49
CA PRO A 36 -19.95 -17.82 -15.78
C PRO A 36 -19.75 -17.78 -14.25
N THR A 37 -19.34 -18.91 -13.65
CA THR A 37 -19.06 -19.03 -12.22
C THR A 37 -17.86 -18.18 -11.78
N LEU A 38 -16.82 -18.10 -12.61
CA LEU A 38 -15.66 -17.25 -12.35
C LEU A 38 -16.00 -15.76 -12.53
N GLN A 39 -16.80 -15.41 -13.54
CA GLN A 39 -17.31 -14.06 -13.71
C GLN A 39 -18.11 -13.60 -12.48
N SER A 40 -19.00 -14.48 -11.98
CA SER A 40 -19.78 -14.28 -10.76
C SER A 40 -18.89 -14.02 -9.53
N CYS A 41 -17.82 -14.82 -9.34
CA CYS A 41 -16.85 -14.61 -8.27
C CYS A 41 -16.23 -13.21 -8.31
N PHE A 42 -15.80 -12.73 -9.48
CA PHE A 42 -15.23 -11.39 -9.59
C PHE A 42 -16.28 -10.27 -9.46
N ASP A 43 -17.53 -10.52 -9.81
CA ASP A 43 -18.62 -9.59 -9.53
C ASP A 43 -18.86 -9.46 -8.01
N PHE A 44 -18.83 -10.57 -7.27
CA PHE A 44 -18.83 -10.53 -5.81
C PHE A 44 -17.61 -9.83 -5.24
N LEU A 45 -16.42 -10.04 -5.82
CA LEU A 45 -15.21 -9.35 -5.41
C LEU A 45 -15.36 -7.82 -5.57
N ASN A 46 -15.88 -7.37 -6.71
CA ASN A 46 -16.13 -5.95 -6.99
C ASN A 46 -17.15 -5.35 -6.00
N LYS A 47 -18.24 -6.06 -5.70
CA LYS A 47 -19.30 -5.63 -4.77
C LYS A 47 -18.78 -5.49 -3.33
N THR A 48 -17.99 -6.47 -2.88
CA THR A 48 -17.58 -6.58 -1.47
C THR A 48 -16.30 -5.79 -1.17
N SER A 49 -15.32 -5.79 -2.08
CA SER A 49 -13.95 -5.30 -1.85
C SER A 49 -13.71 -3.85 -2.34
N ARG A 50 -14.53 -3.36 -3.26
CA ARG A 50 -14.43 -2.01 -3.86
C ARG A 50 -13.01 -1.70 -4.36
N SER A 51 -12.28 -0.82 -3.67
CA SER A 51 -10.93 -0.38 -4.06
C SER A 51 -9.90 -1.50 -4.06
N PHE A 52 -10.06 -2.51 -3.20
CA PHE A 52 -9.12 -3.61 -3.11
C PHE A 52 -9.34 -4.66 -4.22
N SER A 53 -10.54 -4.72 -4.81
CA SER A 53 -10.82 -5.52 -6.02
C SER A 53 -9.95 -5.12 -7.20
N ALA A 54 -9.72 -3.82 -7.40
CA ALA A 54 -8.88 -3.33 -8.49
C ALA A 54 -7.45 -3.86 -8.36
N VAL A 55 -6.91 -3.86 -7.14
CA VAL A 55 -5.54 -4.32 -6.86
C VAL A 55 -5.41 -5.83 -7.02
N ILE A 56 -6.42 -6.61 -6.61
CA ILE A 56 -6.46 -8.06 -6.82
C ILE A 56 -6.47 -8.39 -8.32
N GLN A 57 -7.24 -7.66 -9.12
CA GLN A 57 -7.39 -7.92 -10.55
C GLN A 57 -6.13 -7.64 -11.39
N GLU A 58 -5.14 -6.96 -10.82
CA GLU A 58 -3.84 -6.69 -11.45
C GLU A 58 -2.77 -7.74 -11.10
N LEU A 59 -3.09 -8.72 -10.24
CA LEU A 59 -2.18 -9.78 -9.84
C LEU A 59 -1.77 -10.66 -11.02
N ASN A 60 -0.60 -11.27 -10.85
CA ASN A 60 -0.07 -12.30 -11.74
C ASN A 60 -1.16 -13.36 -12.03
N PRO A 61 -1.36 -13.78 -13.30
CA PRO A 61 -2.41 -14.74 -13.66
C PRO A 61 -2.42 -16.02 -12.83
N GLU A 62 -1.25 -16.45 -12.34
CA GLU A 62 -1.11 -17.61 -11.46
C GLU A 62 -1.78 -17.41 -10.09
N LEU A 63 -1.78 -16.19 -9.55
CA LEU A 63 -2.29 -15.85 -8.22
C LEU A 63 -3.63 -15.10 -8.25
N LEU A 64 -4.02 -14.55 -9.39
CA LEU A 64 -5.25 -13.77 -9.55
C LEU A 64 -6.50 -14.52 -9.02
N VAL A 65 -6.74 -15.74 -9.50
CA VAL A 65 -7.90 -16.53 -9.08
C VAL A 65 -7.75 -17.06 -7.65
N PRO A 66 -6.63 -17.68 -7.24
CA PRO A 66 -6.44 -18.11 -5.85
C PRO A 66 -6.65 -17.01 -4.82
N VAL A 67 -6.11 -15.81 -5.03
CA VAL A 67 -6.26 -14.68 -4.10
C VAL A 67 -7.68 -14.13 -4.10
N ALA A 68 -8.34 -14.06 -5.27
CA ALA A 68 -9.74 -13.65 -5.35
C ALA A 68 -10.65 -14.62 -4.57
N LEU A 69 -10.49 -15.93 -4.76
CA LEU A 69 -11.25 -16.95 -4.03
C LEU A 69 -10.93 -16.94 -2.54
N PHE A 70 -9.65 -16.79 -2.16
CA PHE A 70 -9.25 -16.63 -0.77
C PHE A 70 -9.98 -15.46 -0.11
N TYR A 71 -10.01 -14.30 -0.77
CA TYR A 71 -10.76 -13.14 -0.27
C TYR A 71 -12.26 -13.43 -0.11
N LEU A 72 -12.90 -14.06 -1.11
CA LEU A 72 -14.34 -14.36 -1.08
C LEU A 72 -14.70 -15.35 0.02
N VAL A 73 -13.88 -16.39 0.22
CA VAL A 73 -14.07 -17.37 1.30
C VAL A 73 -14.03 -16.68 2.66
N LEU A 74 -13.00 -15.86 2.91
CA LEU A 74 -12.87 -15.16 4.18
C LEU A 74 -13.96 -14.09 4.36
N ARG A 75 -14.38 -13.41 3.29
CA ARG A 75 -15.50 -12.47 3.33
C ARG A 75 -16.83 -13.17 3.63
N GLY A 76 -17.04 -14.38 3.10
CA GLY A 76 -18.21 -15.20 3.44
C GLY A 76 -18.24 -15.56 4.92
N LEU A 77 -17.09 -15.95 5.48
CA LEU A 77 -16.93 -16.22 6.91
C LEU A 77 -17.20 -14.96 7.77
N ASP A 78 -16.59 -13.83 7.41
CA ASP A 78 -16.78 -12.50 8.04
C ASP A 78 -18.26 -12.09 8.06
N THR A 79 -18.97 -12.30 6.95
CA THR A 79 -20.41 -11.99 6.82
C THR A 79 -21.29 -12.83 7.76
N ILE A 80 -20.88 -14.05 8.13
CA ILE A 80 -21.58 -14.86 9.13
C ILE A 80 -21.26 -14.35 10.55
N GLU A 81 -20.01 -13.95 10.79
CA GLU A 81 -19.53 -13.47 12.09
C GLU A 81 -20.17 -12.13 12.46
N ASP A 82 -20.15 -11.15 11.55
CA ASP A 82 -20.68 -9.79 11.76
C ASP A 82 -22.21 -9.74 11.89
N ASP A 83 -22.93 -10.75 11.36
CA ASP A 83 -24.39 -10.74 11.32
C ASP A 83 -25.00 -10.99 12.70
N MET A 84 -25.41 -9.92 13.37
CA MET A 84 -26.03 -9.94 14.70
C MET A 84 -27.45 -10.55 14.71
N THR A 85 -28.02 -10.89 13.56
CA THR A 85 -29.35 -11.54 13.48
C THR A 85 -29.29 -13.06 13.60
N ILE A 86 -28.09 -13.65 13.47
CA ILE A 86 -27.88 -15.10 13.60
C ILE A 86 -27.64 -15.45 15.07
N ASP A 87 -28.47 -16.33 15.63
CA ASP A 87 -28.30 -16.83 17.00
C ASP A 87 -26.95 -17.55 17.16
N ILE A 88 -26.29 -17.35 18.30
CA ILE A 88 -24.96 -17.91 18.55
C ILE A 88 -24.92 -19.44 18.41
N LYS A 89 -26.02 -20.16 18.71
CA LYS A 89 -26.11 -21.62 18.55
C LYS A 89 -26.10 -22.07 17.10
N GLU A 90 -26.48 -21.19 16.18
CA GLU A 90 -26.38 -21.43 14.75
C GLU A 90 -25.06 -20.87 14.19
N LYS A 91 -24.62 -19.69 14.65
CA LYS A 91 -23.39 -19.04 14.22
C LYS A 91 -22.13 -19.86 14.53
N GLU A 92 -22.01 -20.38 15.75
CA GLU A 92 -20.79 -21.06 16.19
C GLU A 92 -20.45 -22.31 15.35
N PRO A 93 -21.39 -23.24 15.09
CA PRO A 93 -21.10 -24.37 14.21
C PRO A 93 -20.83 -23.95 12.77
N LEU A 94 -21.50 -22.89 12.29
CA LEU A 94 -21.28 -22.37 10.94
C LEU A 94 -19.84 -21.88 10.74
N LEU A 95 -19.32 -21.14 11.71
CA LEU A 95 -17.95 -20.61 11.67
C LEU A 95 -16.90 -21.73 11.77
N ARG A 96 -17.06 -22.66 12.72
CA ARG A 96 -16.06 -23.74 12.92
C ARG A 96 -16.00 -24.76 11.80
N HIS A 97 -17.11 -24.97 11.10
CA HIS A 97 -17.22 -25.98 10.05
C HIS A 97 -17.31 -25.38 8.64
N PHE A 98 -16.97 -24.10 8.48
CA PHE A 98 -17.02 -23.42 7.18
C PHE A 98 -16.14 -24.11 6.12
N ASP A 99 -15.02 -24.68 6.54
CA ASP A 99 -14.14 -25.49 5.71
C ASP A 99 -14.84 -26.70 5.09
N THR A 100 -15.76 -27.34 5.83
CA THR A 100 -16.55 -28.48 5.34
C THR A 100 -17.63 -28.03 4.35
N TYR A 101 -18.19 -26.83 4.53
CA TYR A 101 -19.19 -26.29 3.61
C TYR A 101 -18.57 -25.91 2.27
N MET A 102 -17.31 -25.45 2.26
CA MET A 102 -16.55 -25.19 1.02
C MET A 102 -16.33 -26.44 0.16
N GLU A 103 -16.49 -27.65 0.71
CA GLU A 103 -16.37 -28.90 -0.03
C GLU A 103 -17.72 -29.42 -0.55
N LYS A 104 -18.83 -28.93 0.02
CA LYS A 104 -20.17 -29.41 -0.25
C LYS A 104 -20.74 -28.76 -1.52
N ASP A 105 -20.89 -29.55 -2.58
CA ASP A 105 -21.49 -29.09 -3.83
C ASP A 105 -22.87 -28.46 -3.62
N GLY A 106 -23.05 -27.26 -4.19
CA GLY A 106 -24.30 -26.50 -4.13
C GLY A 106 -24.63 -25.93 -2.75
N TRP A 107 -23.68 -25.87 -1.81
CA TRP A 107 -23.94 -25.21 -0.53
C TRP A 107 -24.11 -23.70 -0.72
N THR A 108 -25.18 -23.18 -0.13
CA THR A 108 -25.52 -21.75 -0.07
C THR A 108 -26.09 -21.45 1.30
N PHE A 109 -26.08 -20.17 1.68
CA PHE A 109 -26.60 -19.72 2.96
C PHE A 109 -27.46 -18.46 2.80
N THR A 110 -28.74 -18.58 3.17
CA THR A 110 -29.77 -17.56 2.90
C THR A 110 -30.34 -16.92 4.17
N LYS A 111 -29.86 -17.35 5.34
CA LYS A 111 -30.39 -16.96 6.66
C LYS A 111 -29.77 -15.68 7.22
N ASN A 112 -28.80 -15.07 6.54
CA ASN A 112 -28.35 -13.74 6.92
C ASN A 112 -29.49 -12.73 6.94
N GLY A 113 -29.37 -11.74 7.82
CA GLY A 113 -30.28 -10.61 7.89
C GLY A 113 -30.45 -9.94 6.53
N PRO A 114 -31.65 -9.45 6.18
CA PRO A 114 -31.92 -8.88 4.86
C PRO A 114 -31.14 -7.60 4.56
N ASN A 115 -30.60 -6.96 5.59
CA ASN A 115 -29.80 -5.74 5.49
C ASN A 115 -28.29 -6.02 5.52
N GLU A 116 -27.89 -7.29 5.66
CA GLU A 116 -26.48 -7.67 5.68
C GLU A 116 -25.86 -7.39 4.30
N LYS A 117 -24.83 -6.56 4.27
CA LYS A 117 -24.37 -5.87 3.04
C LYS A 117 -23.87 -6.88 2.00
N ASP A 118 -23.15 -7.88 2.47
CA ASP A 118 -22.45 -8.84 1.63
C ASP A 118 -23.18 -10.20 1.56
N ARG A 119 -24.43 -10.28 2.05
CA ARG A 119 -25.30 -11.47 2.04
C ARG A 119 -25.35 -12.20 0.70
N GLU A 120 -25.38 -11.45 -0.41
CA GLU A 120 -25.50 -12.03 -1.75
C GLU A 120 -24.37 -13.03 -2.07
N LEU A 121 -23.17 -12.82 -1.53
CA LEU A 121 -22.04 -13.74 -1.67
C LEU A 121 -22.36 -15.12 -1.07
N LEU A 122 -23.01 -15.16 0.11
CA LEU A 122 -23.37 -16.40 0.78
C LEU A 122 -24.56 -17.11 0.11
N VAL A 123 -25.48 -16.33 -0.47
CA VAL A 123 -26.61 -16.86 -1.25
C VAL A 123 -26.15 -17.59 -2.50
N HIS A 124 -25.05 -17.15 -3.11
CA HIS A 124 -24.45 -17.71 -4.33
C HIS A 124 -23.06 -18.31 -4.07
N PHE A 125 -22.83 -18.83 -2.86
CA PHE A 125 -21.53 -19.38 -2.48
C PHE A 125 -21.18 -20.67 -3.23
N ASP A 126 -22.17 -21.29 -3.89
CA ASP A 126 -21.98 -22.43 -4.78
C ASP A 126 -21.07 -22.11 -5.97
N ASP A 127 -21.12 -20.88 -6.50
CA ASP A 127 -20.20 -20.43 -7.56
C ASP A 127 -18.74 -20.42 -7.06
N VAL A 128 -18.52 -19.96 -5.82
CA VAL A 128 -17.19 -19.95 -5.18
C VAL A 128 -16.68 -21.37 -4.98
N ILE A 129 -17.54 -22.30 -4.56
CA ILE A 129 -17.20 -23.71 -4.38
C ILE A 129 -16.77 -24.35 -5.71
N VAL A 130 -17.47 -24.07 -6.80
CA VAL A 130 -17.10 -24.56 -8.14
C VAL A 130 -15.70 -24.12 -8.52
N GLU A 131 -15.37 -22.84 -8.32
CA GLU A 131 -14.05 -22.29 -8.66
C GLU A 131 -12.94 -22.77 -7.71
N LEU A 132 -13.24 -22.98 -6.42
CA LEU A 132 -12.30 -23.57 -5.46
C LEU A 132 -11.85 -24.99 -5.87
N LYS A 133 -12.70 -25.75 -6.57
CA LYS A 133 -12.34 -27.08 -7.07
C LYS A 133 -11.44 -27.04 -8.31
N LYS A 134 -11.35 -25.90 -9.00
CA LYS A 134 -10.55 -25.72 -10.22
C LYS A 134 -9.12 -25.25 -9.93
N ILE A 135 -8.87 -24.59 -8.81
CA ILE A 135 -7.52 -24.12 -8.45
C ILE A 135 -6.57 -25.28 -8.10
N LYS A 136 -5.27 -25.01 -8.17
CA LYS A 136 -4.24 -26.00 -7.82
C LYS A 136 -4.38 -26.40 -6.35
N LYS A 137 -4.19 -27.70 -6.08
CA LYS A 137 -4.32 -28.28 -4.74
C LYS A 137 -3.53 -27.52 -3.67
N PRO A 138 -2.24 -27.13 -3.85
CA PRO A 138 -1.50 -26.40 -2.83
C PRO A 138 -2.18 -25.09 -2.40
N TYR A 139 -2.75 -24.33 -3.34
CA TYR A 139 -3.50 -23.11 -3.01
C TYR A 139 -4.77 -23.39 -2.24
N TYR A 140 -5.53 -24.41 -2.65
CA TYR A 140 -6.74 -24.81 -1.94
C TYR A 140 -6.46 -25.21 -0.49
N GLU A 141 -5.42 -26.01 -0.24
CA GLU A 141 -5.04 -26.44 1.12
C GLU A 141 -4.64 -25.24 2.00
N ILE A 142 -3.98 -24.22 1.42
CA ILE A 142 -3.68 -22.97 2.14
C ILE A 142 -4.96 -22.23 2.52
N ILE A 143 -5.87 -22.03 1.55
CA ILE A 143 -7.17 -21.37 1.80
C ILE A 143 -7.93 -22.11 2.90
N LYS A 144 -8.05 -23.43 2.80
CA LYS A 144 -8.75 -24.27 3.77
C LYS A 144 -8.15 -24.17 5.16
N ASP A 145 -6.83 -24.28 5.29
CA ASP A 145 -6.15 -24.19 6.60
C ASP A 145 -6.39 -22.82 7.27
N ILE A 146 -6.33 -21.73 6.51
CA ILE A 146 -6.63 -20.40 7.05
C ILE A 146 -8.10 -20.27 7.44
N THR A 147 -9.02 -20.78 6.62
CA THR A 147 -10.45 -20.79 6.94
C THR A 147 -10.72 -21.52 8.26
N ILE A 148 -10.09 -22.67 8.50
CA ILE A 148 -10.23 -23.42 9.76
C ILE A 148 -9.76 -22.57 10.94
N LYS A 149 -8.58 -21.96 10.84
CA LYS A 149 -8.00 -21.15 11.92
C LYS A 149 -8.86 -19.91 12.21
N MET A 150 -9.26 -19.19 11.17
CA MET A 150 -10.06 -17.97 11.28
C MET A 150 -11.47 -18.28 11.78
N GLY A 151 -12.11 -19.34 11.30
CA GLY A 151 -13.44 -19.77 11.74
C GLY A 151 -13.46 -20.19 13.21
N ASN A 152 -12.43 -20.90 13.67
CA ASN A 152 -12.29 -21.24 15.10
C ASN A 152 -12.05 -19.99 15.96
N GLY A 153 -11.16 -19.09 15.54
CA GLY A 153 -10.92 -17.84 16.26
C GLY A 153 -12.18 -16.99 16.36
N MET A 154 -12.86 -16.75 15.24
CA MET A 154 -14.11 -15.99 15.19
C MET A 154 -15.21 -16.62 16.07
N ALA A 155 -15.32 -17.96 16.09
CA ALA A 155 -16.25 -18.66 16.97
C ALA A 155 -15.91 -18.46 18.46
N ASP A 156 -14.62 -18.51 18.83
CA ASP A 156 -14.17 -18.28 20.19
C ASP A 156 -14.48 -16.84 20.65
N TYR A 157 -14.28 -15.85 19.76
CA TYR A 157 -14.63 -14.44 20.02
C TYR A 157 -16.15 -14.24 20.14
N ALA A 158 -16.94 -14.81 19.24
CA ALA A 158 -18.40 -14.70 19.28
C ALA A 158 -19.01 -15.30 20.56
N LEU A 159 -18.40 -16.37 21.10
CA LEU A 159 -18.79 -17.00 22.37
C LEU A 159 -18.35 -16.23 23.62
N ASN A 160 -17.40 -15.30 23.50
CA ASN A 160 -16.85 -14.59 24.63
C ASN A 160 -17.80 -13.48 25.11
N ALA A 161 -18.72 -13.83 26.01
CA ALA A 161 -19.70 -12.93 26.59
C ALA A 161 -19.08 -11.72 27.32
N GLU A 162 -17.89 -11.87 27.90
CA GLU A 162 -17.18 -10.77 28.57
C GLU A 162 -16.63 -9.78 27.55
N HIS A 163 -16.05 -10.27 26.44
CA HIS A 163 -15.62 -9.43 25.34
C HIS A 163 -16.79 -8.66 24.72
N ASN A 164 -17.93 -9.32 24.51
CA ASN A 164 -19.15 -8.70 23.98
C ASN A 164 -19.74 -7.64 24.92
N ALA A 165 -19.51 -7.75 26.24
CA ALA A 165 -20.03 -6.80 27.23
C ALA A 165 -19.06 -5.64 27.52
N ASN A 166 -17.75 -5.94 27.60
CA ASN A 166 -16.73 -5.02 28.12
C ASN A 166 -15.67 -4.60 27.08
N GLY A 167 -15.62 -5.24 25.91
CA GLY A 167 -14.63 -4.97 24.85
C GLY A 167 -13.31 -5.71 25.03
N VAL A 168 -12.25 -5.23 24.39
CA VAL A 168 -10.89 -5.75 24.55
C VAL A 168 -10.28 -5.24 25.86
N ASP A 169 -9.70 -6.13 26.67
CA ASP A 169 -9.06 -5.73 27.94
C ASP A 169 -7.60 -5.34 27.77
N THR A 170 -6.73 -6.25 27.33
CA THR A 170 -5.28 -6.02 27.26
C THR A 170 -4.77 -5.76 25.85
N ILE A 171 -3.58 -5.19 25.73
CA ILE A 171 -2.89 -5.05 24.44
C ILE A 171 -2.65 -6.43 23.80
N LYS A 172 -2.44 -7.48 24.61
CA LYS A 172 -2.28 -8.85 24.10
C LYS A 172 -3.58 -9.39 23.51
N ASP A 173 -4.72 -9.12 24.13
CA ASP A 173 -6.02 -9.52 23.60
C ASP A 173 -6.35 -8.76 22.31
N TYR A 174 -5.91 -7.49 22.24
CA TYR A 174 -6.01 -6.67 21.03
C TYR A 174 -5.18 -7.23 19.88
N GLU A 175 -3.92 -7.60 20.15
CA GLU A 175 -3.03 -8.23 19.19
C GLU A 175 -3.55 -9.61 18.79
N LEU A 176 -4.07 -10.40 19.73
CA LEU A 176 -4.68 -11.70 19.44
C LEU A 176 -5.93 -11.56 18.56
N TYR A 177 -6.77 -10.56 18.80
CA TYR A 177 -7.92 -10.28 17.94
C TYR A 177 -7.46 -9.94 16.52
N CYS A 178 -6.52 -9.00 16.40
CA CYS A 178 -5.95 -8.61 15.10
C CYS A 178 -5.25 -9.79 14.39
N HIS A 179 -4.65 -10.71 15.15
CA HIS A 179 -4.06 -11.94 14.60
C HIS A 179 -5.11 -12.79 13.90
N TYR A 180 -6.26 -13.06 14.55
CA TYR A 180 -7.30 -13.89 13.96
C TYR A 180 -7.95 -13.25 12.73
N VAL A 181 -8.24 -11.96 12.76
CA VAL A 181 -9.01 -11.29 11.68
C VAL A 181 -8.14 -10.74 10.55
N ALA A 182 -6.84 -10.53 10.78
CA ALA A 182 -5.93 -9.95 9.78
C ALA A 182 -4.56 -10.62 9.70
N GLY A 183 -3.98 -11.07 10.82
CA GLY A 183 -2.70 -11.79 10.83
C GLY A 183 -2.74 -13.10 10.05
N LEU A 184 -3.79 -13.92 10.26
CA LEU A 184 -4.04 -15.15 9.52
C LEU A 184 -4.25 -14.91 8.01
N VAL A 185 -4.87 -13.78 7.64
CA VAL A 185 -5.02 -13.37 6.25
C VAL A 185 -3.64 -13.12 5.63
N GLY A 186 -2.76 -12.44 6.38
CA GLY A 186 -1.36 -12.26 6.02
C GLY A 186 -0.62 -13.59 5.83
N ASP A 187 -0.80 -14.56 6.74
CA ASP A 187 -0.18 -15.91 6.64
C ASP A 187 -0.61 -16.62 5.36
N GLY A 188 -1.92 -16.65 5.10
CA GLY A 188 -2.49 -17.21 3.88
C GLY A 188 -1.90 -16.58 2.62
N LEU A 189 -1.91 -15.25 2.53
CA LEU A 189 -1.35 -14.52 1.40
C LEU A 189 0.14 -14.80 1.22
N THR A 190 0.93 -14.79 2.29
CA THR A 190 2.38 -15.06 2.23
C THR A 190 2.63 -16.46 1.67
N ARG A 191 1.89 -17.46 2.15
CA ARG A 191 1.98 -18.85 1.68
C ARG A 191 1.56 -18.98 0.21
N LEU A 192 0.48 -18.31 -0.22
CA LEU A 192 0.09 -18.26 -1.62
C LEU A 192 1.19 -17.64 -2.50
N PHE A 193 1.81 -16.54 -2.06
CA PHE A 193 2.85 -15.85 -2.81
C PHE A 193 4.13 -16.68 -2.93
N VAL A 194 4.52 -17.40 -1.88
CA VAL A 194 5.70 -18.28 -1.90
C VAL A 194 5.43 -19.51 -2.74
N GLU A 195 4.25 -20.12 -2.63
CA GLU A 195 3.84 -21.26 -3.46
C GLU A 195 3.79 -20.89 -4.95
N GLY A 196 3.34 -19.67 -5.28
CA GLY A 196 3.38 -19.13 -6.63
C GLY A 196 4.75 -18.63 -7.09
N GLU A 197 5.82 -18.84 -6.31
CA GLU A 197 7.20 -18.38 -6.58
C GLU A 197 7.38 -16.85 -6.72
N MET A 198 6.38 -16.07 -6.28
CA MET A 198 6.34 -14.60 -6.39
C MET A 198 6.95 -13.88 -5.18
N ALA A 199 7.29 -14.62 -4.14
CA ALA A 199 7.90 -14.10 -2.91
C ALA A 199 9.08 -14.96 -2.45
N ASN A 200 9.95 -14.39 -1.64
CA ASN A 200 11.09 -15.10 -1.07
C ASN A 200 10.61 -16.15 -0.03
N PRO A 201 10.95 -17.44 -0.19
CA PRO A 201 10.56 -18.48 0.78
C PRO A 201 10.98 -18.20 2.23
N LYS A 202 12.05 -17.42 2.43
CA LYS A 202 12.48 -17.00 3.78
C LYS A 202 11.43 -16.19 4.55
N LEU A 203 10.42 -15.63 3.89
CA LEU A 203 9.30 -14.99 4.58
C LEU A 203 8.52 -16.00 5.45
N LEU A 204 8.46 -17.28 5.06
CA LEU A 204 7.82 -18.31 5.88
C LEU A 204 8.59 -18.64 7.17
N GLU A 205 9.89 -18.35 7.21
CA GLU A 205 10.72 -18.50 8.41
C GLU A 205 10.58 -17.31 9.38
N ARG A 206 9.86 -16.25 8.96
CA ARG A 206 9.70 -14.99 9.70
C ARG A 206 8.22 -14.60 9.79
N PRO A 207 7.39 -15.42 10.47
CA PRO A 207 5.96 -15.17 10.60
C PRO A 207 5.64 -13.84 11.32
N ASP A 208 6.58 -13.31 12.11
CA ASP A 208 6.51 -11.98 12.73
C ASP A 208 6.31 -10.86 11.71
N LEU A 209 6.96 -10.95 10.54
CA LEU A 209 6.83 -9.94 9.49
C LEU A 209 5.43 -9.94 8.87
N THR A 210 4.92 -11.15 8.60
CA THR A 210 3.59 -11.37 8.07
C THR A 210 2.51 -10.93 9.06
N GLU A 211 2.69 -11.26 10.34
CA GLU A 211 1.82 -10.82 11.42
C GLU A 211 1.75 -9.28 11.45
N SER A 212 2.89 -8.61 11.39
CA SER A 212 2.96 -7.14 11.40
C SER A 212 2.27 -6.48 10.20
N MET A 213 2.30 -7.10 9.02
CA MET A 213 1.51 -6.64 7.86
C MET A 213 0.01 -6.61 8.15
N GLY A 214 -0.52 -7.65 8.80
CA GLY A 214 -1.93 -7.72 9.20
C GLY A 214 -2.26 -6.76 10.34
N GLN A 215 -1.43 -6.75 11.39
CA GLN A 215 -1.58 -5.87 12.55
C GLN A 215 -1.59 -4.38 12.14
N PHE A 216 -0.68 -3.95 11.27
CA PHE A 216 -0.61 -2.55 10.86
C PHE A 216 -1.90 -2.08 10.17
N LEU A 217 -2.45 -2.89 9.27
CA LEU A 217 -3.69 -2.57 8.56
C LEU A 217 -4.90 -2.58 9.51
N GLN A 218 -5.04 -3.63 10.32
CA GLN A 218 -6.19 -3.79 11.20
C GLN A 218 -6.21 -2.74 12.30
N LYS A 219 -5.07 -2.48 12.93
CA LYS A 219 -4.96 -1.43 13.95
C LYS A 219 -5.28 -0.06 13.36
N THR A 220 -4.81 0.23 12.15
CA THR A 220 -5.14 1.49 11.47
C THR A 220 -6.65 1.65 11.23
N ASN A 221 -7.33 0.57 10.82
CA ASN A 221 -8.78 0.59 10.63
C ASN A 221 -9.51 0.83 11.96
N ILE A 222 -9.19 0.07 13.00
CA ILE A 222 -9.79 0.20 14.34
C ILE A 222 -9.60 1.60 14.93
N ILE A 223 -8.47 2.26 14.67
CA ILE A 223 -8.25 3.63 15.16
C ILE A 223 -9.13 4.63 14.42
N ARG A 224 -9.21 4.51 13.09
CA ARG A 224 -10.00 5.42 12.25
C ARG A 224 -11.50 5.27 12.49
N ASP A 225 -11.96 4.04 12.69
CA ASP A 225 -13.37 3.66 12.65
C ASP A 225 -14.02 3.73 14.06
N VAL A 226 -13.29 4.21 15.08
CA VAL A 226 -13.71 4.26 16.49
C VAL A 226 -15.08 4.90 16.76
N HIS A 227 -15.48 5.91 15.98
CA HIS A 227 -16.81 6.51 16.10
C HIS A 227 -17.91 5.63 15.51
N GLU A 228 -17.65 4.95 14.39
CA GLU A 228 -18.61 3.99 13.80
C GLU A 228 -18.79 2.80 14.75
N ASP A 229 -17.69 2.25 15.25
CA ASP A 229 -17.71 1.15 16.23
C ASP A 229 -18.51 1.51 17.48
N GLN A 230 -18.36 2.74 18.00
CA GLN A 230 -19.13 3.22 19.15
C GLN A 230 -20.64 3.29 18.86
N LEU A 231 -21.05 3.73 17.67
CA LEU A 231 -22.47 3.74 17.28
C LEU A 231 -23.06 2.33 17.20
N ASP A 232 -22.24 1.36 16.78
CA ASP A 232 -22.59 -0.05 16.71
C ASP A 232 -22.39 -0.78 18.05
N LYS A 233 -21.98 -0.06 19.12
CA LYS A 233 -21.69 -0.60 20.46
C LYS A 233 -20.56 -1.64 20.49
N ARG A 234 -19.61 -1.56 19.57
CA ARG A 234 -18.39 -2.36 19.50
C ARG A 234 -17.23 -1.60 20.15
N ARG A 235 -16.34 -2.33 20.84
CA ARG A 235 -15.24 -1.73 21.63
C ARG A 235 -13.93 -2.48 21.43
N PHE A 236 -13.16 -2.05 20.42
CA PHE A 236 -11.90 -2.70 20.04
C PHE A 236 -10.65 -2.08 20.66
N TRP A 237 -10.71 -0.84 21.14
CA TRP A 237 -9.56 -0.22 21.81
C TRP A 237 -9.36 -0.88 23.17
N PRO A 238 -8.15 -1.37 23.49
CA PRO A 238 -7.92 -2.12 24.72
C PRO A 238 -8.08 -1.22 25.95
N LYS A 239 -8.76 -1.74 26.98
CA LYS A 239 -8.90 -1.09 28.30
C LYS A 239 -7.58 -0.71 28.91
N GLU A 240 -6.55 -1.53 28.75
CA GLU A 240 -5.19 -1.24 29.16
C GLU A 240 -4.65 0.09 28.58
N ILE A 241 -5.13 0.53 27.41
CA ILE A 241 -4.77 1.83 26.85
C ILE A 241 -5.77 2.90 27.31
N TRP A 242 -7.05 2.76 26.99
CA TRP A 242 -7.98 3.89 27.19
C TRP A 242 -8.22 4.25 28.66
N SER A 243 -8.13 3.29 29.58
CA SER A 243 -8.33 3.53 31.02
C SER A 243 -7.20 4.33 31.67
N LYS A 244 -6.08 4.56 30.97
CA LYS A 244 -5.04 5.50 31.41
C LYS A 244 -5.45 6.97 31.23
N HIS A 245 -6.42 7.22 30.34
CA HIS A 245 -6.79 8.57 29.90
C HIS A 245 -8.18 8.98 30.41
N VAL A 246 -9.12 8.05 30.51
CA VAL A 246 -10.49 8.28 31.00
C VAL A 246 -10.96 7.14 31.91
N ASP A 247 -11.86 7.44 32.85
CA ASP A 247 -12.39 6.42 33.78
C ASP A 247 -13.46 5.53 33.11
N ASN A 248 -14.26 6.10 32.19
CA ASN A 248 -15.29 5.37 31.45
C ASN A 248 -15.07 5.49 29.94
N TRP A 249 -15.32 4.40 29.21
CA TRP A 249 -15.21 4.36 27.75
C TRP A 249 -15.95 5.50 27.04
N ASP A 250 -17.21 5.74 27.43
CA ASP A 250 -18.07 6.74 26.79
C ASP A 250 -17.57 8.19 26.98
N ASP A 251 -16.66 8.42 27.92
CA ASP A 251 -16.05 9.73 28.13
C ASP A 251 -15.15 10.13 26.95
N LEU A 252 -14.58 9.19 26.19
CA LEU A 252 -13.76 9.47 24.99
C LEU A 252 -14.52 10.28 23.92
N PHE A 253 -15.85 10.20 23.90
CA PHE A 253 -16.71 10.81 22.89
C PHE A 253 -17.35 12.13 23.36
N LYS A 254 -17.07 12.56 24.59
CA LYS A 254 -17.62 13.79 25.16
C LYS A 254 -16.67 14.98 24.95
N PRO A 255 -17.19 16.17 24.58
CA PRO A 255 -16.36 17.35 24.33
C PRO A 255 -15.44 17.74 25.50
N GLU A 256 -15.88 17.55 26.74
CA GLU A 256 -15.09 17.87 27.95
C GLU A 256 -13.82 17.02 28.12
N TYR A 257 -13.77 15.83 27.52
CA TYR A 257 -12.60 14.92 27.58
C TYR A 257 -11.80 14.91 26.26
N GLN A 258 -12.03 15.86 25.35
CA GLN A 258 -11.39 15.89 24.04
C GLN A 258 -9.85 15.79 24.12
N ARG A 259 -9.23 16.42 25.13
CA ARG A 259 -7.77 16.34 25.30
C ARG A 259 -7.32 14.90 25.62
N GLN A 260 -7.95 14.27 26.59
CA GLN A 260 -7.67 12.89 27.00
C GLN A 260 -7.96 11.89 25.87
N ALA A 261 -9.03 12.13 25.11
CA ALA A 261 -9.34 11.33 23.92
C ALA A 261 -8.23 11.41 22.87
N LEU A 262 -7.67 12.61 22.62
CA LEU A 262 -6.53 12.80 21.71
C LEU A 262 -5.22 12.18 22.23
N GLU A 263 -4.99 12.20 23.54
CA GLU A 263 -3.84 11.54 24.17
C GLU A 263 -3.96 10.00 24.05
N CYS A 264 -5.17 9.47 24.26
CA CYS A 264 -5.50 8.06 24.04
C CYS A 264 -5.32 7.65 22.58
N SER A 265 -5.83 8.43 21.62
CA SER A 265 -5.66 8.11 20.19
C SER A 265 -4.20 8.17 19.75
N SER A 266 -3.39 9.04 20.37
CA SER A 266 -1.95 9.12 20.12
C SER A 266 -1.22 7.87 20.61
N GLU A 267 -1.62 7.29 21.75
CA GLU A 267 -1.09 6.00 22.22
C GLU A 267 -1.49 4.84 21.29
N MET A 268 -2.73 4.85 20.77
CA MET A 268 -3.18 3.86 19.79
C MET A 268 -2.39 3.95 18.46
N VAL A 269 -2.18 5.16 17.94
CA VAL A 269 -1.35 5.38 16.74
C VAL A 269 0.09 4.92 16.97
N LEU A 270 0.67 5.24 18.13
CA LEU A 270 1.98 4.74 18.52
C LEU A 270 2.02 3.20 18.54
N ASN A 271 0.99 2.54 19.07
CA ASN A 271 0.90 1.09 19.08
C ASN A 271 0.92 0.51 17.66
N ALA A 272 0.14 1.08 16.72
CA ALA A 272 0.14 0.67 15.32
C ALA A 272 1.50 0.93 14.64
N MET A 273 2.12 2.10 14.85
CA MET A 273 3.38 2.48 14.22
C MET A 273 4.57 1.56 14.52
N LYS A 274 4.50 0.73 15.57
CA LYS A 274 5.54 -0.25 15.91
C LYS A 274 5.73 -1.34 14.85
N HIS A 275 4.74 -1.55 13.97
CA HIS A 275 4.79 -2.55 12.91
C HIS A 275 5.39 -2.03 11.60
N ALA A 276 5.61 -0.71 11.47
CA ALA A 276 5.96 -0.08 10.20
C ALA A 276 7.29 -0.58 9.60
N GLU A 277 8.32 -0.74 10.44
CA GLU A 277 9.63 -1.25 10.02
C GLU A 277 9.53 -2.69 9.49
N GLU A 278 8.75 -3.53 10.15
CA GLU A 278 8.54 -4.92 9.75
C GLU A 278 7.72 -5.02 8.46
N CYS A 279 6.73 -4.15 8.26
CA CYS A 279 6.02 -4.03 6.98
C CYS A 279 6.96 -3.67 5.82
N LEU A 280 7.84 -2.68 6.03
CA LEU A 280 8.84 -2.29 5.03
C LEU A 280 9.82 -3.42 4.74
N PHE A 281 10.24 -4.17 5.77
CA PHE A 281 11.13 -5.31 5.60
C PHE A 281 10.43 -6.47 4.86
N TYR A 282 9.17 -6.76 5.18
CA TYR A 282 8.36 -7.76 4.49
C TYR A 282 8.28 -7.47 2.99
N MET A 283 7.99 -6.22 2.62
CA MET A 283 7.87 -5.80 1.22
C MET A 283 9.18 -5.95 0.44
N ALA A 284 10.34 -5.91 1.11
CA ALA A 284 11.63 -6.20 0.48
C ALA A 284 11.80 -7.68 0.07
N GLY A 285 11.00 -8.58 0.64
CA GLY A 285 10.98 -10.01 0.32
C GLY A 285 10.11 -10.38 -0.88
N ILE A 286 9.35 -9.45 -1.45
CA ILE A 286 8.47 -9.69 -2.61
C ILE A 286 9.25 -9.54 -3.91
N ARG A 287 9.04 -10.47 -4.85
CA ARG A 287 9.81 -10.54 -6.12
C ARG A 287 8.99 -10.12 -7.33
N ASP A 288 7.71 -10.44 -7.35
CA ASP A 288 6.80 -10.08 -8.45
C ASP A 288 6.22 -8.67 -8.24
N GLN A 289 6.18 -7.87 -9.32
CA GLN A 289 5.72 -6.49 -9.25
C GLN A 289 4.24 -6.37 -8.89
N SER A 290 3.38 -7.26 -9.40
CA SER A 290 1.94 -7.23 -9.09
C SER A 290 1.68 -7.58 -7.62
N VAL A 291 2.41 -8.57 -7.08
CA VAL A 291 2.34 -8.92 -5.65
C VAL A 291 2.91 -7.79 -4.80
N PHE A 292 3.98 -7.13 -5.24
CA PHE A 292 4.53 -5.96 -4.56
C PHE A 292 3.50 -4.83 -4.49
N ASN A 293 2.86 -4.49 -5.62
CA ASN A 293 1.80 -3.50 -5.67
C ASN A 293 0.65 -3.86 -4.72
N PHE A 294 0.25 -5.14 -4.73
CA PHE A 294 -0.82 -5.66 -3.89
C PHE A 294 -0.56 -5.46 -2.39
N VAL A 295 0.67 -5.71 -1.94
CA VAL A 295 1.02 -5.50 -0.53
C VAL A 295 1.38 -4.06 -0.19
N ALA A 296 1.96 -3.30 -1.12
CA ALA A 296 2.46 -1.96 -0.85
C ALA A 296 1.35 -0.90 -0.79
N ILE A 297 0.37 -0.97 -1.69
CA ILE A 297 -0.71 0.01 -1.76
C ILE A 297 -1.48 0.13 -0.43
N PRO A 298 -1.97 -0.96 0.19
CA PRO A 298 -2.67 -0.89 1.47
C PRO A 298 -1.80 -0.33 2.60
N GLN A 299 -0.52 -0.71 2.65
CA GLN A 299 0.41 -0.28 3.70
C GLN A 299 0.72 1.22 3.59
N SER A 300 0.92 1.72 2.37
CA SER A 300 1.05 3.16 2.10
C SER A 300 -0.21 3.96 2.46
N MET A 301 -1.40 3.39 2.18
CA MET A 301 -2.67 4.00 2.61
C MET A 301 -2.83 3.99 4.13
N ALA A 302 -2.35 2.94 4.80
CA ALA A 302 -2.43 2.82 6.25
C ALA A 302 -1.56 3.87 6.96
N ILE A 303 -0.28 4.05 6.56
CA ILE A 303 0.55 5.11 7.17
C ILE A 303 0.00 6.52 6.90
N ALA A 304 -0.60 6.76 5.72
CA ALA A 304 -1.29 8.01 5.42
C ALA A 304 -2.54 8.21 6.28
N THR A 305 -3.28 7.14 6.56
CA THR A 305 -4.44 7.15 7.44
C THR A 305 -4.04 7.39 8.89
N LEU A 306 -2.97 6.76 9.37
CA LEU A 306 -2.42 7.00 10.70
C LEU A 306 -2.05 8.48 10.88
N GLU A 307 -1.46 9.11 9.87
CA GLU A 307 -1.19 10.55 9.90
C GLU A 307 -2.46 11.41 9.94
N LEU A 308 -3.52 10.99 9.25
CA LEU A 308 -4.81 11.67 9.22
C LEU A 308 -5.53 11.60 10.58
N VAL A 309 -5.52 10.45 11.25
CA VAL A 309 -6.18 10.23 12.54
C VAL A 309 -5.35 10.77 13.72
N PHE A 310 -4.03 10.86 13.56
CA PHE A 310 -3.13 11.32 14.61
C PHE A 310 -3.46 12.76 15.03
N ARG A 311 -3.76 12.93 16.33
CA ARG A 311 -4.12 14.21 16.96
C ARG A 311 -5.32 14.91 16.28
N ASN A 312 -6.22 14.16 15.66
CA ASN A 312 -7.38 14.69 14.95
C ASN A 312 -8.69 14.42 15.71
N PRO A 313 -9.37 15.44 16.27
CA PRO A 313 -10.58 15.23 17.07
C PRO A 313 -11.78 14.74 16.25
N ALA A 314 -11.73 14.87 14.92
CA ALA A 314 -12.82 14.44 14.04
C ALA A 314 -13.07 12.92 14.08
N ILE A 315 -12.08 12.10 14.49
CA ILE A 315 -12.23 10.64 14.59
C ILE A 315 -13.29 10.21 15.61
N PHE A 316 -13.61 11.07 16.58
CA PHE A 316 -14.57 10.78 17.65
C PHE A 316 -15.99 11.24 17.30
N SER A 317 -16.20 11.89 16.15
CA SER A 317 -17.52 12.45 15.77
C SER A 317 -17.89 12.25 14.31
N SER A 318 -17.00 11.69 13.50
CA SER A 318 -17.22 11.52 12.06
C SER A 318 -16.37 10.42 11.46
N HIS A 319 -16.81 9.89 10.32
CA HIS A 319 -15.98 9.01 9.49
C HIS A 319 -15.00 9.83 8.65
N ILE A 320 -13.71 9.73 8.96
CA ILE A 320 -12.67 10.43 8.20
C ILE A 320 -11.89 9.47 7.31
N LYS A 321 -11.60 9.91 6.08
CA LYS A 321 -10.83 9.12 5.11
C LYS A 321 -9.86 10.02 4.36
N ILE A 322 -8.76 9.42 3.90
CA ILE A 322 -7.88 10.07 2.94
C ILE A 322 -8.68 10.45 1.69
N THR A 323 -8.32 11.57 1.06
CA THR A 323 -9.04 12.02 -0.13
C THR A 323 -8.81 11.07 -1.29
N LYS A 324 -9.73 11.02 -2.26
CA LYS A 324 -9.56 10.20 -3.47
C LYS A 324 -8.29 10.58 -4.25
N GLY A 325 -7.93 11.88 -4.25
CA GLY A 325 -6.70 12.36 -4.87
C GLY A 325 -5.44 11.82 -4.20
N ASP A 326 -5.39 11.90 -2.86
CA ASP A 326 -4.26 11.34 -2.09
C ASP A 326 -4.18 9.82 -2.27
N ALA A 327 -5.32 9.12 -2.30
CA ALA A 327 -5.35 7.69 -2.57
C ALA A 327 -4.76 7.35 -3.95
N CYS A 328 -5.16 8.06 -5.02
CA CYS A 328 -4.59 7.86 -6.35
C CYS A 328 -3.08 8.18 -6.41
N GLN A 329 -2.63 9.23 -5.70
CA GLN A 329 -1.21 9.54 -5.59
C GLN A 329 -0.45 8.40 -4.92
N LEU A 330 -0.94 7.92 -3.77
CA LEU A 330 -0.35 6.82 -3.03
C LEU A 330 -0.30 5.53 -3.85
N MET A 331 -1.36 5.22 -4.61
CA MET A 331 -1.37 4.08 -5.52
C MET A 331 -0.27 4.22 -6.58
N THR A 332 -0.16 5.38 -7.23
CA THR A 332 0.87 5.66 -8.25
C THR A 332 2.30 5.57 -7.69
N GLU A 333 2.51 6.03 -6.46
CA GLU A 333 3.82 5.97 -5.80
C GLU A 333 4.16 4.54 -5.34
N SER A 334 3.16 3.79 -4.86
CA SER A 334 3.34 2.46 -4.29
C SER A 334 3.48 1.35 -5.33
N THR A 335 3.21 1.63 -6.61
CA THR A 335 3.38 0.67 -7.70
C THR A 335 4.76 0.70 -8.35
N GLN A 336 5.65 1.60 -7.92
CA GLN A 336 6.95 1.80 -8.58
C GLN A 336 8.02 0.86 -8.05
N ASN A 337 8.41 1.01 -6.79
CA ASN A 337 9.40 0.16 -6.12
C ASN A 337 9.45 0.49 -4.61
N LEU A 338 10.21 -0.32 -3.86
CA LEU A 338 10.35 -0.18 -2.42
C LEU A 338 10.94 1.17 -1.98
N MET A 339 11.85 1.77 -2.75
CA MET A 339 12.44 3.07 -2.38
C MET A 339 11.37 4.17 -2.35
N VAL A 340 10.46 4.18 -3.33
CA VAL A 340 9.36 5.13 -3.38
C VAL A 340 8.36 4.90 -2.22
N VAL A 341 8.05 3.64 -1.89
CA VAL A 341 7.22 3.31 -0.72
C VAL A 341 7.89 3.77 0.58
N CYS A 342 9.20 3.56 0.71
CA CYS A 342 9.99 4.07 1.81
C CYS A 342 9.90 5.61 1.92
N ASP A 343 9.94 6.33 0.80
CA ASP A 343 9.74 7.79 0.78
C ASP A 343 8.32 8.21 1.18
N VAL A 344 7.30 7.43 0.81
CA VAL A 344 5.92 7.60 1.30
C VAL A 344 5.89 7.46 2.83
N PHE A 345 6.40 6.37 3.38
CA PHE A 345 6.45 6.15 4.83
C PHE A 345 7.18 7.29 5.53
N ARG A 346 8.37 7.66 5.06
CA ARG A 346 9.16 8.79 5.58
C ARG A 346 8.36 10.09 5.55
N ARG A 347 7.64 10.38 4.47
CA ARG A 347 6.82 11.60 4.33
C ARG A 347 5.75 11.67 5.42
N TYR A 348 5.00 10.60 5.64
CA TYR A 348 3.91 10.57 6.61
C TYR A 348 4.42 10.49 8.05
N VAL A 349 5.49 9.74 8.32
CA VAL A 349 6.17 9.74 9.62
C VAL A 349 6.65 11.14 10.01
N ARG A 350 7.24 11.88 9.08
CA ARG A 350 7.64 13.29 9.32
C ARG A 350 6.46 14.21 9.59
N ARG A 351 5.32 13.99 8.93
CA ARG A 351 4.09 14.74 9.19
C ARG A 351 3.52 14.42 10.57
N ILE A 352 3.51 13.16 10.99
CA ILE A 352 3.15 12.73 12.35
C ILE A 352 4.09 13.41 13.36
N HIS A 353 5.40 13.32 13.15
CA HIS A 353 6.39 13.95 14.02
C HIS A 353 6.19 15.47 14.13
N LYS A 354 5.83 16.15 13.03
CA LYS A 354 5.52 17.59 13.02
C LYS A 354 4.20 17.92 13.75
N LYS A 355 3.21 17.04 13.71
CA LYS A 355 1.92 17.18 14.44
C LYS A 355 2.06 16.84 15.93
N ASN A 356 3.14 16.19 16.34
CA ASN A 356 3.35 15.73 17.70
C ASN A 356 3.39 16.92 18.68
N ASP A 357 2.73 16.78 19.82
CA ASP A 357 2.53 17.87 20.79
C ASP A 357 3.35 17.58 22.06
N PRO A 358 4.26 18.47 22.49
CA PRO A 358 5.07 18.27 23.70
C PRO A 358 4.26 18.09 25.00
N ARG A 359 2.97 18.44 24.99
CA ARG A 359 2.06 18.25 26.13
C ARG A 359 1.47 16.84 26.19
N ASP A 360 1.55 16.08 25.10
CA ASP A 360 1.05 14.71 25.04
C ASP A 360 1.97 13.79 25.88
N PRO A 361 1.44 12.95 26.78
CA PRO A 361 2.26 12.03 27.59
C PRO A 361 3.07 11.05 26.72
N ASN A 362 2.63 10.79 25.48
CA ASN A 362 3.30 9.89 24.54
C ASN A 362 4.34 10.58 23.66
N TYR A 363 4.56 11.90 23.82
CA TYR A 363 5.40 12.71 22.92
C TYR A 363 6.78 12.10 22.63
N VAL A 364 7.49 11.68 23.68
CA VAL A 364 8.85 11.11 23.54
C VAL A 364 8.81 9.79 22.79
N GLN A 365 7.87 8.90 23.13
CA GLN A 365 7.78 7.58 22.51
C GLN A 365 7.40 7.67 21.03
N ILE A 366 6.48 8.57 20.67
CA ILE A 366 6.12 8.87 19.29
C ILE A 366 7.32 9.41 18.52
N SER A 367 8.08 10.34 19.12
CA SER A 367 9.27 10.92 18.47
C SER A 367 10.35 9.87 18.23
N VAL A 368 10.58 8.99 19.21
CA VAL A 368 11.51 7.87 19.09
C VAL A 368 11.04 6.89 18.01
N GLN A 369 9.75 6.53 17.96
CA GLN A 369 9.24 5.62 16.94
C GLN A 369 9.36 6.21 15.53
N CYS A 370 9.08 7.51 15.36
CA CYS A 370 9.30 8.21 14.08
C CYS A 370 10.78 8.13 13.65
N ALA A 371 11.71 8.38 14.58
CA ALA A 371 13.14 8.31 14.30
C ALA A 371 13.61 6.88 13.96
N LYS A 372 13.08 5.86 14.63
CA LYS A 372 13.37 4.44 14.32
C LYS A 372 12.95 4.08 12.90
N ILE A 373 11.75 4.47 12.48
CA ILE A 373 11.28 4.22 11.12
C ILE A 373 12.18 4.92 10.10
N GLU A 374 12.53 6.20 10.31
CA GLU A 374 13.45 6.90 9.40
C GLU A 374 14.83 6.24 9.35
N GLN A 375 15.39 5.86 10.49
CA GLN A 375 16.68 5.16 10.58
C GLN A 375 16.64 3.80 9.87
N PHE A 376 15.54 3.06 10.04
CA PHE A 376 15.34 1.79 9.35
C PHE A 376 15.32 1.98 7.83
N ILE A 377 14.59 3.00 7.33
CA ILE A 377 14.58 3.31 5.90
C ILE A 377 15.98 3.71 5.41
N ASP A 378 16.71 4.54 6.17
CA ASP A 378 18.08 4.92 5.84
C ASP A 378 19.05 3.72 5.84
N SER A 379 18.74 2.66 6.60
CA SER A 379 19.53 1.41 6.58
C SER A 379 19.26 0.56 5.34
N LEU A 380 18.04 0.57 4.81
CA LEU A 380 17.68 -0.11 3.55
C LEU A 380 18.21 0.64 2.33
N PHE A 381 18.12 1.97 2.36
CA PHE A 381 18.58 2.86 1.28
C PHE A 381 19.47 3.95 1.85
N PRO A 382 20.76 3.67 2.09
CA PRO A 382 21.70 4.66 2.59
C PRO A 382 21.71 5.89 1.70
N ARG A 383 21.41 7.05 2.28
CA ARG A 383 21.57 8.31 1.55
C ARG A 383 23.04 8.43 1.15
N GLN A 384 23.24 8.52 -0.16
CA GLN A 384 24.48 8.97 -0.74
C GLN A 384 24.65 10.45 -0.38
N ASP A 385 25.26 10.73 0.78
CA ASP A 385 25.65 12.09 1.15
C ASP A 385 26.80 12.51 0.21
N PRO A 386 26.62 13.54 -0.65
CA PRO A 386 27.64 13.96 -1.59
C PRO A 386 28.97 14.30 -0.90
N LYS A 387 28.93 14.73 0.37
CA LYS A 387 30.13 15.01 1.16
C LYS A 387 30.90 13.73 1.51
N LYS A 388 30.22 12.67 1.93
CA LYS A 388 30.84 11.37 2.26
C LYS A 388 31.34 10.64 1.01
N LEU A 389 30.63 10.77 -0.11
CA LEU A 389 31.09 10.26 -1.40
C LEU A 389 32.32 11.01 -1.91
N GLY A 390 32.35 12.33 -1.77
CA GLY A 390 33.51 13.15 -2.12
C GLY A 390 34.74 12.82 -1.27
N GLU A 391 34.57 12.52 0.01
CA GLU A 391 35.65 12.06 0.90
C GLU A 391 36.14 10.65 0.53
N SER A 392 35.22 9.73 0.25
CA SER A 392 35.53 8.34 -0.14
C SER A 392 36.19 8.27 -1.53
N ALA A 393 35.77 9.10 -2.47
CA ALA A 393 36.37 9.22 -3.80
C ALA A 393 37.78 9.83 -3.74
N LYS A 394 37.98 10.88 -2.94
CA LYS A 394 39.31 11.46 -2.67
C LYS A 394 40.28 10.47 -1.99
N GLN A 395 39.74 9.54 -1.20
CA GLN A 395 40.54 8.50 -0.55
C GLN A 395 40.94 7.39 -1.53
N LYS A 396 40.07 7.05 -2.50
CA LYS A 396 40.38 6.13 -3.61
C LYS A 396 41.38 6.73 -4.61
N GLU A 397 41.24 8.01 -4.98
CA GLU A 397 42.18 8.70 -5.89
C GLU A 397 43.59 8.83 -5.31
N ARG A 398 43.75 8.82 -3.98
CA ARG A 398 45.07 8.78 -3.33
C ARG A 398 45.75 7.41 -3.36
N GLY A 399 45.04 6.35 -3.74
CA GLY A 399 45.51 4.97 -3.72
C GLY A 399 45.86 4.35 -5.07
N GLU A 400 45.47 4.98 -6.19
CA GLU A 400 45.76 4.47 -7.54
C GLU A 400 46.81 5.36 -8.24
N PRO A 401 47.84 4.78 -8.89
CA PRO A 401 48.75 5.57 -9.71
C PRO A 401 47.98 6.13 -10.91
N GLY A 402 47.96 7.47 -11.03
CA GLY A 402 47.29 8.15 -12.14
C GLY A 402 47.84 7.73 -13.50
N MET A 403 46.95 7.68 -14.49
CA MET A 403 47.23 7.31 -15.89
C MET A 403 48.46 8.05 -16.43
N ASP A 404 49.40 7.30 -17.02
CA ASP A 404 50.64 7.85 -17.59
C ASP A 404 50.29 8.84 -18.74
N PRO A 405 50.92 10.03 -18.81
CA PRO A 405 50.64 11.01 -19.86
C PRO A 405 50.78 10.46 -21.29
N GLY A 406 51.60 9.42 -21.49
CA GLY A 406 51.71 8.72 -22.77
C GLY A 406 50.44 7.97 -23.18
N GLU A 407 49.79 7.29 -22.24
CA GLU A 407 48.52 6.57 -22.47
C GLU A 407 47.37 7.53 -22.78
N ALA A 408 47.35 8.68 -22.10
CA ALA A 408 46.39 9.75 -22.36
C ALA A 408 46.51 10.30 -23.79
N PHE A 409 47.74 10.48 -24.27
CA PHE A 409 48.01 10.97 -25.62
C PHE A 409 47.61 9.96 -26.70
N ILE A 410 47.88 8.67 -26.47
CA ILE A 410 47.50 7.59 -27.39
C ILE A 410 45.96 7.48 -27.47
N LEU A 411 45.28 7.53 -26.32
CA LEU A 411 43.81 7.47 -26.28
C LEU A 411 43.17 8.68 -26.98
N GLY A 412 43.69 9.88 -26.75
CA GLY A 412 43.26 11.09 -27.45
C GLY A 412 43.48 11.00 -28.98
N GLY A 413 44.63 10.45 -29.39
CA GLY A 413 44.94 10.18 -30.79
C GLY A 413 43.95 9.21 -31.43
N MET A 414 43.62 8.10 -30.75
CA MET A 414 42.65 7.11 -31.24
C MET A 414 41.25 7.70 -31.41
N VAL A 415 40.80 8.53 -30.46
CA VAL A 415 39.48 9.19 -30.54
C VAL A 415 39.42 10.12 -31.75
N LEU A 416 40.46 10.93 -31.97
CA LEU A 416 40.53 11.83 -33.13
C LEU A 416 40.56 11.06 -34.45
N LEU A 417 41.30 9.95 -34.52
CA LEU A 417 41.38 9.09 -35.70
C LEU A 417 40.01 8.45 -36.01
N THR A 418 39.30 8.02 -34.97
CA THR A 418 37.96 7.45 -35.10
C THR A 418 36.96 8.48 -35.60
N LEU A 419 36.98 9.70 -35.03
CA LEU A 419 36.13 10.81 -35.49
C LEU A 419 36.41 11.17 -36.94
N PHE A 420 37.69 11.25 -37.33
CA PHE A 420 38.08 11.53 -38.72
C PHE A 420 37.59 10.44 -39.67
N PHE A 421 37.72 9.16 -39.28
CA PHE A 421 37.25 8.04 -40.08
C PHE A 421 35.73 8.05 -40.26
N VAL A 422 34.98 8.30 -39.18
CA VAL A 422 33.51 8.42 -39.23
C VAL A 422 33.09 9.59 -40.12
N SER A 423 33.72 10.76 -39.99
CA SER A 423 33.44 11.92 -40.84
C SER A 423 33.76 11.66 -42.31
N ALA A 424 34.88 11.01 -42.62
CA ALA A 424 35.23 10.66 -44.00
C ALA A 424 34.23 9.65 -44.60
N LEU A 425 33.75 8.71 -43.79
CA LEU A 425 32.75 7.73 -44.22
C LEU A 425 31.39 8.39 -44.45
N MET A 426 30.99 9.35 -43.61
CA MET A 426 29.79 10.17 -43.81
C MET A 426 29.87 11.04 -45.07
N ILE A 427 31.00 11.69 -45.33
CA ILE A 427 31.20 12.49 -46.55
C ILE A 427 31.21 11.60 -47.80
N GLY A 428 31.90 10.46 -47.74
CA GLY A 428 31.97 9.51 -48.85
C GLY A 428 30.62 8.89 -49.20
N THR A 429 29.83 8.54 -48.19
CA THR A 429 28.44 8.07 -48.38
C THR A 429 27.53 9.17 -48.92
N ALA A 430 27.64 10.41 -48.41
CA ALA A 430 26.89 11.54 -48.97
C ALA A 430 27.24 11.80 -50.45
N TRP A 431 28.52 11.71 -50.81
CA TRP A 431 28.96 11.81 -52.21
C TRP A 431 28.41 10.68 -53.08
N PHE A 432 28.45 9.43 -52.59
CA PHE A 432 27.91 8.25 -53.28
C PHE A 432 26.39 8.37 -53.52
N PHE A 433 25.64 8.98 -52.61
CA PHE A 433 24.21 9.26 -52.76
C PHE A 433 23.90 10.57 -53.51
N GLY A 434 24.91 11.18 -54.18
CA GLY A 434 24.70 12.26 -55.14
C GLY A 434 24.84 13.68 -54.58
N ALA A 435 25.39 13.87 -53.38
CA ALA A 435 25.74 15.20 -52.89
C ALA A 435 26.88 15.80 -53.75
N ARG A 436 26.62 16.94 -54.39
CA ARG A 436 27.63 17.72 -55.13
C ARG A 436 28.24 18.75 -54.19
N PHE A 437 29.51 18.57 -53.83
CA PHE A 437 30.25 19.51 -52.96
C PHE A 437 30.81 20.71 -53.74
N ASP A 438 30.67 20.70 -55.06
CA ASP A 438 31.16 21.71 -56.00
C ASP A 438 30.44 23.07 -55.85
N THR A 439 29.27 23.09 -55.23
CA THR A 439 28.50 24.31 -54.89
C THR A 439 28.86 24.90 -53.54
N LEU A 440 29.48 24.14 -52.63
CA LEU A 440 29.87 24.60 -51.28
C LEU A 440 31.01 25.63 -51.30
N TRP A 441 31.78 25.70 -52.39
CA TRP A 441 32.86 26.68 -52.55
C TRP A 441 32.53 27.81 -53.56
N LYS A 442 31.30 27.87 -54.06
CA LYS A 442 30.83 28.89 -55.03
C LYS A 442 29.76 29.85 -54.51
N SER A 443 29.41 29.77 -53.22
CA SER A 443 28.57 30.76 -52.55
C SER A 443 29.41 31.67 -51.67
N ASP A 444 29.76 32.86 -52.17
CA ASP A 444 30.25 34.00 -51.38
C ASP A 444 29.12 34.59 -50.51
N SER A 445 28.63 33.80 -49.55
CA SER A 445 27.72 34.29 -48.53
C SER A 445 27.88 33.48 -47.25
N VAL A 446 29.02 33.67 -46.58
CA VAL A 446 29.19 33.21 -45.21
C VAL A 446 28.42 34.18 -44.30
N TYR A 447 27.21 33.81 -43.90
CA TYR A 447 26.45 34.52 -42.89
C TYR A 447 26.91 34.05 -41.50
N TRP A 448 27.78 34.83 -40.85
CA TRP A 448 28.13 34.67 -39.44
C TRP A 448 27.19 35.51 -38.58
N PRO A 449 26.32 34.93 -37.73
CA PRO A 449 25.59 35.74 -36.75
C PRO A 449 26.52 36.04 -35.58
N GLY A 450 27.29 37.12 -35.72
CA GLY A 450 27.99 37.80 -34.65
C GLY A 450 27.54 39.25 -34.55
N MET A 451 27.12 39.66 -33.35
CA MET A 451 26.93 41.05 -32.89
C MET A 451 26.05 41.99 -33.71
N GLU A 452 24.86 42.32 -33.18
CA GLU A 452 24.33 43.68 -33.30
C GLU A 452 24.38 44.40 -31.93
N PRO A 453 25.09 45.54 -31.84
CA PRO A 453 25.00 46.49 -30.75
C PRO A 453 23.96 47.60 -31.05
N ASN A 454 23.17 47.96 -30.03
CA ASN A 454 22.47 49.23 -29.83
C ASN A 454 21.56 49.78 -30.96
N ALA A 455 20.24 49.82 -30.72
CA ALA A 455 19.44 51.06 -30.67
C ALA A 455 17.94 50.78 -30.44
N ALA A 456 17.40 51.24 -29.31
CA ALA A 456 16.18 52.06 -29.18
C ALA A 456 15.66 52.08 -27.74
N ALA A 457 15.25 53.27 -27.30
CA ALA A 457 14.98 53.71 -25.93
C ALA A 457 13.61 53.25 -25.38
N PRO A 458 13.33 53.45 -24.07
CA PRO A 458 12.23 52.82 -23.35
C PRO A 458 10.91 53.57 -23.52
N LEU A 459 9.81 52.83 -23.65
CA LEU A 459 8.46 53.37 -23.56
C LEU A 459 7.84 52.96 -22.22
N GLU A 460 7.80 53.93 -21.29
CA GLU A 460 6.84 53.94 -20.18
C GLU A 460 5.42 54.17 -20.73
N HIS A 461 4.44 53.46 -20.20
CA HIS A 461 3.10 54.03 -19.99
C HIS A 461 2.45 53.46 -18.72
N LYS A 462 1.86 54.39 -17.96
CA LYS A 462 1.22 54.28 -16.65
C LYS A 462 -0.22 53.75 -16.72
N GLU A 463 -0.58 53.09 -15.61
CA GLU A 463 -1.87 53.02 -14.89
C GLU A 463 -3.17 53.41 -15.62
N LEU A 464 -4.11 52.44 -15.61
CA LEU A 464 -5.41 52.53 -14.92
C LEU A 464 -5.81 51.15 -14.41
#